data_AF-A0AAW7AZ35-F1
#
_entry.id   AF-A0AAW7AZ35-F1
#
_cell.length_a   1.000
_cell.length_b   1.000
_cell.length_c   1.000
_cell.angle_alpha   90.00
_cell.angle_beta   90.00
_cell.angle_gamma   90.00
#
_symmetry.space_group_name_H-M   'P 1'
#
loop_
_entity.id
_entity.type
_entity.pdbx_description
1 polymer ?
#
loop_
_entity_poly.entity_id
_entity_poly.type
_entity_poly.pdbx_seq_one_letter_code
_entity_poly.pdbx_strand_id
1 'polypeptide(L)'
;MARKTLREYSEDAPRSLSEVLLVEVNRNWCRDSVDLAPTTVDLPVGAVLARTDDGAFVPYLTAAGDNQAAAVLVTPKSVSDEVQAAVVISRGARVAASGLAFLSTVTDEEKQTAYGQLTALGIIVEA
;
A
#
# COMPACT_ATOMS: atom_id res chain seq x y z
N MET A 1 -28.23 33.89 -4.87
CA MET A 1 -27.97 32.58 -4.24
C MET A 1 -27.11 31.77 -5.19
N ALA A 2 -25.78 31.80 -5.03
CA ALA A 2 -24.86 31.07 -5.91
C ALA A 2 -24.97 29.57 -5.63
N ARG A 3 -25.33 28.79 -6.65
CA ARG A 3 -25.43 27.32 -6.60
C ARG A 3 -24.01 26.77 -6.47
N LYS A 4 -23.69 26.23 -5.29
CA LYS A 4 -22.41 25.57 -5.00
C LYS A 4 -22.27 24.38 -5.97
N THR A 5 -21.40 24.50 -6.97
CA THR A 5 -21.09 23.42 -7.89
C THR A 5 -20.48 22.25 -7.12
N LEU A 6 -20.92 21.02 -7.42
CA LEU A 6 -20.27 19.81 -6.92
C LEU A 6 -18.79 19.91 -7.29
N ARG A 7 -17.90 19.62 -6.34
CA ARG A 7 -16.45 19.58 -6.59
C ARG A 7 -16.22 18.63 -7.77
N GLU A 8 -15.67 19.16 -8.85
CA GLU A 8 -15.11 18.36 -9.93
C GLU A 8 -14.07 17.43 -9.28
N TYR A 9 -14.33 16.12 -9.35
CA TYR A 9 -13.28 15.14 -9.08
C TYR A 9 -12.29 15.29 -10.23
N SER A 10 -11.21 16.03 -9.99
CA SER A 10 -10.05 16.04 -10.88
C SER A 10 -9.37 14.68 -10.80
N GLU A 11 -8.96 14.12 -11.94
CA GLU A 11 -8.22 12.85 -12.03
C GLU A 11 -6.88 12.89 -11.25
N ASP A 12 -6.41 14.09 -10.86
CA ASP A 12 -5.24 14.32 -9.99
C ASP A 12 -5.55 14.27 -8.48
N ALA A 13 -6.77 13.92 -8.07
CA ALA A 13 -7.10 13.82 -6.65
C ALA A 13 -6.26 12.73 -5.97
N PRO A 14 -5.65 13.01 -4.79
CA PRO A 14 -4.84 12.02 -4.09
C PRO A 14 -5.69 10.81 -3.71
N ARG A 15 -5.19 9.62 -4.04
CA ARG A 15 -5.87 8.34 -3.84
C ARG A 15 -6.32 8.20 -2.38
N SER A 16 -7.58 7.85 -2.17
CA SER A 16 -8.17 7.70 -0.85
C SER A 16 -8.06 6.26 -0.37
N LEU A 17 -7.98 6.07 0.96
CA LEU A 17 -8.02 4.72 1.54
C LEU A 17 -9.32 3.98 1.18
N SER A 18 -10.43 4.68 0.96
CA SER A 18 -11.70 4.05 0.56
C SER A 18 -11.66 3.39 -0.82
N GLU A 19 -10.70 3.75 -1.67
CA GLU A 19 -10.50 3.11 -2.98
C GLU A 19 -9.67 1.81 -2.86
N VAL A 20 -9.00 1.63 -1.72
CA VAL A 20 -8.13 0.48 -1.46
C VAL A 20 -8.81 -0.48 -0.49
N LEU A 21 -9.28 0.01 0.66
CA LEU A 21 -9.80 -0.80 1.75
C LEU A 21 -11.31 -1.03 1.60
N LEU A 22 -11.67 -2.28 1.32
CA LEU A 22 -13.07 -2.71 1.23
C LEU A 22 -13.63 -3.02 2.62
N VAL A 23 -12.85 -3.76 3.44
CA VAL A 23 -13.21 -4.07 4.82
C VAL A 23 -11.96 -4.36 5.65
N GLU A 24 -11.96 -3.95 6.91
CA GLU A 24 -11.01 -4.39 7.94
C GLU A 24 -11.79 -4.94 9.13
N VAL A 25 -11.32 -6.05 9.73
CA VAL A 25 -11.98 -6.67 10.90
C VAL A 25 -11.99 -5.70 12.09
N ASN A 26 -10.85 -5.09 12.36
CA ASN A 26 -10.70 -4.07 13.39
C ASN A 26 -9.47 -3.22 13.09
N ARG A 27 -9.64 -1.89 13.01
CA ARG A 27 -8.55 -0.95 12.72
C ARG A 27 -7.31 -1.14 13.61
N ASN A 28 -7.50 -1.36 14.91
CA ASN A 28 -6.40 -1.43 15.88
C ASN A 28 -5.66 -2.78 15.84
N TRP A 29 -6.20 -3.76 15.12
CA TRP A 29 -5.59 -5.07 14.96
C TRP A 29 -5.06 -5.31 13.54
N CYS A 30 -5.74 -4.78 12.53
CA CYS A 30 -5.35 -4.95 11.13
C CYS A 30 -4.14 -4.10 10.73
N ARG A 31 -3.88 -3.02 11.47
CA ARG A 31 -2.84 -2.04 11.14
C ARG A 31 -1.68 -2.06 12.11
N ASP A 32 -0.49 -1.91 11.58
CA ASP A 32 0.73 -1.73 12.36
C ASP A 32 1.39 -0.38 12.03
N SER A 33 2.06 0.18 13.04
CA SER A 33 3.05 1.23 12.85
C SER A 33 4.40 0.56 12.56
N VAL A 34 5.04 0.92 11.45
CA VAL A 34 6.26 0.31 10.97
C VAL A 34 7.27 1.36 10.54
N ASP A 35 8.54 0.95 10.47
CA ASP A 35 9.61 1.76 9.89
C ASP A 35 9.71 1.47 8.39
N LEU A 36 9.44 2.50 7.59
CA LEU A 36 9.68 2.51 6.15
C LEU A 36 11.10 3.00 5.90
N ALA A 37 11.89 2.19 5.21
CA ALA A 37 13.25 2.56 4.80
C ALA A 37 13.22 3.78 3.85
N PRO A 38 14.36 4.49 3.68
CA PRO A 38 14.48 5.56 2.69
C PRO A 38 13.94 5.15 1.33
N THR A 39 13.16 6.04 0.70
CA THR A 39 12.54 5.80 -0.61
C THR A 39 12.93 6.86 -1.61
N THR A 40 13.17 6.43 -2.85
CA THR A 40 13.50 7.30 -3.99
C THR A 40 12.27 7.67 -4.84
N VAL A 41 11.09 7.20 -4.44
CA VAL A 41 9.81 7.41 -5.11
C VAL A 41 8.72 7.79 -4.12
N ASP A 42 7.74 8.56 -4.58
CA ASP A 42 6.52 8.82 -3.83
C ASP A 42 5.67 7.54 -3.77
N LEU A 43 5.22 7.20 -2.57
CA LEU A 43 4.37 6.05 -2.31
C LEU A 43 2.94 6.53 -2.03
N PRO A 44 1.97 6.25 -2.91
CA PRO A 44 0.58 6.61 -2.66
C PRO A 44 -0.07 5.66 -1.64
N VAL A 45 -1.27 6.01 -1.19
CA VAL A 45 -2.14 5.07 -0.47
C VAL A 45 -2.35 3.83 -1.33
N GLY A 46 -2.26 2.64 -0.72
CA GLY A 46 -2.36 1.37 -1.43
C GLY A 46 -1.03 0.83 -1.96
N ALA A 47 0.09 1.53 -1.75
CA ALA A 47 1.40 1.01 -2.12
C ALA A 47 1.67 -0.35 -1.43
N VAL A 48 2.04 -1.35 -2.23
CA VAL A 48 2.40 -2.67 -1.74
C VAL A 48 3.84 -2.65 -1.29
N LEU A 49 4.05 -3.07 -0.04
CA LEU A 49 5.35 -3.08 0.61
C LEU A 49 5.79 -4.51 0.84
N ALA A 50 7.09 -4.74 0.74
CA ALA A 50 7.74 -5.94 1.22
C ALA A 50 8.44 -5.66 2.56
N ARG A 51 8.71 -6.72 3.31
CA ARG A 51 9.50 -6.67 4.54
C ARG A 51 10.85 -7.32 4.28
N THR A 52 11.93 -6.61 4.58
CA THR A 52 13.29 -7.16 4.49
C THR A 52 13.59 -8.10 5.65
N ASP A 53 14.66 -8.88 5.54
CA ASP A 53 15.12 -9.77 6.63
C ASP A 53 15.45 -9.00 7.93
N ASP A 54 15.95 -7.77 7.79
CA ASP A 54 16.21 -6.86 8.91
C ASP A 54 14.93 -6.27 9.52
N GLY A 55 13.77 -6.58 8.94
CA GLY A 55 12.45 -6.20 9.44
C GLY A 55 11.94 -4.84 8.97
N ALA A 56 12.72 -4.10 8.18
CA ALA A 56 12.32 -2.83 7.59
C ALA A 56 11.32 -3.03 6.44
N PHE A 57 10.48 -2.03 6.19
CA PHE A 57 9.58 -2.06 5.04
C PHE A 57 10.17 -1.27 3.87
N VAL A 58 10.03 -1.82 2.67
CA VAL A 58 10.46 -1.24 1.40
C VAL A 58 9.35 -1.42 0.36
N PRO A 59 9.31 -0.64 -0.72
CA PRO A 59 8.37 -0.94 -1.80
C PRO A 59 8.64 -2.35 -2.37
N TYR A 60 7.58 -3.03 -2.79
CA TYR A 60 7.69 -4.40 -3.29
C TYR A 60 8.70 -4.50 -4.46
N LEU A 61 9.60 -5.49 -4.38
CA LEU A 61 10.69 -5.75 -5.34
C LEU A 61 11.72 -4.61 -5.55
N THR A 62 11.94 -3.74 -4.57
CA THR A 62 13.02 -2.71 -4.67
C THR A 62 14.35 -3.11 -4.04
N ALA A 63 14.34 -3.98 -3.05
CA ALA A 63 15.55 -4.41 -2.37
C ALA A 63 16.11 -5.67 -3.03
N ALA A 64 17.44 -5.84 -2.97
CA ALA A 64 18.09 -7.06 -3.44
C ALA A 64 17.54 -8.28 -2.66
N GLY A 65 17.02 -9.27 -3.38
CA GLY A 65 16.37 -10.46 -2.81
C GLY A 65 14.87 -10.52 -3.10
N ASP A 66 14.30 -11.73 -3.02
CA ASP A 66 12.87 -12.03 -3.23
C ASP A 66 12.03 -11.56 -2.04
N ASN A 67 11.95 -10.24 -1.84
CA ASN A 67 11.21 -9.65 -0.73
C ASN A 67 9.71 -9.80 -0.98
N GLN A 68 9.07 -10.68 -0.21
CA GLN A 68 7.65 -11.00 -0.35
C GLN A 68 6.76 -9.82 0.08
N ALA A 69 5.67 -9.59 -0.65
CA ALA A 69 4.66 -8.60 -0.29
C ALA A 69 4.10 -8.92 1.10
N ALA A 70 4.19 -7.92 1.98
CA ALA A 70 3.95 -8.08 3.40
C ALA A 70 2.90 -7.12 3.95
N ALA A 71 2.65 -5.99 3.27
CA ALA A 71 1.72 -4.98 3.75
C ALA A 71 1.22 -4.03 2.66
N VAL A 72 0.18 -3.26 3.00
CA VAL A 72 -0.39 -2.20 2.15
C VAL A 72 -0.35 -0.86 2.89
N LEU A 73 0.22 0.17 2.26
CA LEU A 73 0.39 1.49 2.87
C LEU A 73 -0.95 2.24 3.03
N VAL A 74 -1.20 2.76 4.24
CA VAL A 74 -2.46 3.44 4.58
C VAL A 74 -2.40 4.95 4.37
N THR A 75 -1.21 5.54 4.48
CA THR A 75 -0.98 7.00 4.39
C THR A 75 0.18 7.25 3.44
N PRO A 76 0.05 8.17 2.48
CA PRO A 76 1.08 8.36 1.47
C PRO A 76 2.39 8.82 2.11
N LYS A 77 3.50 8.47 1.45
CA LYS A 77 4.85 8.83 1.86
C LYS A 77 5.61 9.44 0.70
N SER A 78 6.21 10.60 0.94
CA SER A 78 7.07 11.24 -0.04
C SER A 78 8.49 10.70 0.04
N VAL A 79 9.22 10.87 -1.07
CA VAL A 79 10.65 10.62 -1.19
C VAL A 79 11.41 11.14 0.04
N SER A 80 12.29 10.31 0.59
CA SER A 80 13.10 10.67 1.76
C SER A 80 14.36 9.81 1.85
N ASP A 81 15.46 10.45 2.26
CA ASP A 81 16.73 9.78 2.55
C ASP A 81 16.80 9.27 4.01
N GLU A 82 15.75 9.47 4.80
CA GLU A 82 15.64 9.04 6.19
C GLU A 82 14.56 7.96 6.38
N VAL A 83 14.66 7.19 7.46
CA VAL A 83 13.62 6.24 7.86
C VAL A 83 12.35 7.00 8.27
N GLN A 84 11.20 6.56 7.77
CA GLN A 84 9.91 7.20 8.03
C GLN A 84 8.96 6.26 8.78
N ALA A 85 8.34 6.74 9.86
CA ALA A 85 7.24 6.02 10.51
C ALA A 85 6.02 5.95 9.58
N ALA A 86 5.53 4.76 9.27
CA ALA A 86 4.39 4.53 8.38
C ALA A 86 3.31 3.68 9.08
N VAL A 87 2.07 3.81 8.63
CA VAL A 87 0.96 2.94 9.04
C VAL A 87 0.60 2.06 7.86
N VAL A 88 0.54 0.77 8.09
CA VAL A 88 0.28 -0.24 7.06
C VAL A 88 -0.83 -1.18 7.49
N ILE A 89 -1.54 -1.78 6.54
CA ILE A 89 -2.38 -2.95 6.77
C ILE A 89 -1.49 -4.18 6.60
N SER A 90 -1.39 -5.00 7.64
CA SER A 90 -0.55 -6.20 7.66
C SER A 90 -1.35 -7.49 7.81
N ARG A 91 -2.65 -7.42 8.13
CA ARG A 91 -3.52 -8.58 8.37
C ARG A 91 -5.01 -8.24 8.36
N GLY A 92 -5.84 -9.27 8.19
CA GLY A 92 -7.28 -9.23 8.53
C GLY A 92 -8.11 -8.21 7.75
N ALA A 93 -7.78 -7.96 6.49
CA ALA A 93 -8.43 -6.98 5.65
C ALA A 93 -8.77 -7.54 4.27
N ARG A 94 -9.73 -6.91 3.58
CA ARG A 94 -9.91 -7.07 2.14
C ARG A 94 -9.64 -5.77 1.43
N VAL A 95 -8.91 -5.84 0.33
CA VAL A 95 -8.49 -4.69 -0.47
C VAL A 95 -8.87 -4.86 -1.92
N ALA A 96 -9.19 -3.77 -2.61
CA ALA A 96 -9.45 -3.76 -4.04
C ALA A 96 -8.14 -3.80 -4.82
N ALA A 97 -8.02 -4.72 -5.79
CA ALA A 97 -6.86 -4.84 -6.66
C ALA A 97 -6.58 -3.53 -7.43
N SER A 98 -7.63 -2.86 -7.89
CA SER A 98 -7.57 -1.56 -8.57
C SER A 98 -7.02 -0.42 -7.69
N GLY A 99 -7.14 -0.54 -6.37
CA GLY A 99 -6.62 0.42 -5.41
C GLY A 99 -5.13 0.21 -5.09
N LEU A 100 -4.59 -0.99 -5.34
CA LEU A 100 -3.21 -1.31 -5.04
C LEU A 100 -2.25 -0.56 -5.98
N ALA A 101 -1.13 -0.12 -5.43
CA ALA A 101 -0.07 0.56 -6.18
C ALA A 101 1.23 -0.25 -6.13
N PHE A 102 1.84 -0.41 -7.29
CA PHE A 102 3.12 -1.04 -7.49
C PHE A 102 4.05 -0.08 -8.22
N LEU A 103 5.35 -0.33 -8.15
CA LEU A 103 6.29 0.38 -9.00
C LEU A 103 6.07 0.03 -10.47
N SER A 104 6.43 0.94 -11.36
CA SER A 104 6.32 0.74 -12.81
C SER A 104 7.17 -0.42 -13.34
N THR A 105 8.14 -0.88 -12.56
CA THR A 105 9.00 -2.03 -12.88
C THR A 105 8.35 -3.37 -12.59
N VAL A 106 7.25 -3.41 -11.82
CA VAL A 106 6.59 -4.66 -11.41
C VAL A 106 5.65 -5.15 -12.51
N THR A 107 5.89 -6.36 -12.99
CA THR A 107 5.10 -7.08 -14.00
C THR A 107 3.76 -7.57 -13.46
N ASP A 108 2.83 -7.94 -14.34
CA ASP A 108 1.53 -8.45 -13.92
C ASP A 108 1.63 -9.83 -13.24
N GLU A 109 2.59 -10.66 -13.66
CA GLU A 109 2.91 -11.93 -13.00
C GLU A 109 3.42 -11.72 -11.56
N GLU A 110 4.26 -10.70 -11.36
CA GLU A 110 4.76 -10.34 -10.02
C GLU A 110 3.66 -9.73 -9.14
N LYS A 111 2.71 -8.98 -9.71
CA LYS A 111 1.51 -8.50 -8.99
C LYS A 111 0.64 -9.68 -8.54
N GLN A 112 0.42 -10.66 -9.41
CA GLN A 112 -0.34 -11.85 -9.05
C GLN A 112 0.34 -12.65 -7.94
N THR A 113 1.68 -12.70 -7.96
CA THR A 113 2.49 -13.28 -6.89
C THR A 113 2.31 -12.51 -5.59
N ALA A 114 2.36 -11.18 -5.63
CA ALA A 114 2.10 -10.32 -4.47
C ALA A 114 0.71 -10.53 -3.88
N TYR A 115 -0.32 -10.71 -4.71
CA TYR A 115 -1.69 -11.00 -4.23
C TYR A 115 -1.75 -12.32 -3.45
N GLY A 116 -1.05 -13.35 -3.92
CA GLY A 116 -0.93 -14.61 -3.19
C GLY A 116 -0.21 -14.46 -1.86
N GLN A 117 0.87 -13.68 -1.82
CA GLN A 117 1.64 -13.39 -0.60
C GLN A 117 0.82 -12.61 0.43
N LEU A 118 0.11 -11.56 -0.01
CA LEU A 118 -0.81 -10.79 0.84
C LEU A 118 -1.95 -11.67 1.38
N THR A 119 -2.50 -12.54 0.53
CA THR A 119 -3.56 -13.48 0.93
C THR A 119 -3.07 -14.44 2.01
N ALA A 120 -1.83 -14.92 1.93
CA ALA A 120 -1.23 -15.78 2.96
C ALA A 120 -1.11 -15.08 4.34
N LEU A 121 -1.08 -13.75 4.37
CA LEU A 121 -1.09 -12.93 5.58
C LEU A 121 -2.50 -12.54 6.05
N GLY A 122 -3.54 -12.99 5.33
CA GLY A 122 -4.93 -12.64 5.63
C GLY A 122 -5.33 -11.26 5.10
N ILE A 123 -4.60 -10.71 4.14
CA ILE A 123 -5.01 -9.54 3.34
C ILE A 123 -5.56 -10.07 2.01
N ILE A 124 -6.88 -10.18 1.91
CA ILE A 124 -7.53 -10.73 0.71
C ILE A 124 -7.63 -9.65 -0.35
N VAL A 125 -7.09 -9.92 -1.53
CA VAL A 125 -7.20 -9.03 -2.69
C VAL A 125 -8.44 -9.42 -3.48
N GLU A 126 -9.39 -8.49 -3.64
CA GLU A 126 -10.58 -8.65 -4.48
C GLU A 126 -10.38 -7.91 -5.81
N ALA A 127 -10.72 -8.57 -6.92
CA ALA A 127 -10.55 -8.05 -8.28
C ALA A 127 -11.64 -7.06 -8.68
#